data_AF-A0A971NLL3-F1
#
_entry.id   AF-A0A971NLL3-F1
#
_cell.length_a   1.000
_cell.length_b   1.000
_cell.length_c   1.000
_cell.angle_alpha   90.00
_cell.angle_beta   90.00
_cell.angle_gamma   90.00
#
_symmetry.space_group_name_H-M   'P 1'
#
loop_
_entity.id
_entity.type
_entity.pdbx_description
1 polymer ?
#
loop_
_entity_poly.entity_id
_entity_poly.type
_entity_poly.pdbx_seq_one_letter_code
_entity_poly.pdbx_strand_id
1 'polypeptide(L)' 'MPGMSGIELAEKIKELSPDVPVILCTGFNDIIDEQEARERGITGLIFKPAGTRDLGAAVGQALESR' A
#
# COMPACT_ATOMS: atom_id res chain seq x y z
N MET A 1 1.16 -3.61 -12.51
CA MET A 1 2.23 -3.70 -13.51
C MET A 1 1.80 -4.68 -14.59
N PRO A 2 2.25 -4.58 -15.85
CA PRO A 2 1.94 -5.62 -16.84
C PRO A 2 2.36 -7.00 -16.28
N GLY A 3 1.39 -7.89 -16.08
CA GLY A 3 1.61 -9.25 -15.55
C GLY A 3 1.79 -9.38 -14.03
N MET A 4 1.56 -8.33 -13.22
CA MET A 4 1.63 -8.42 -11.75
C MET A 4 0.75 -7.35 -11.07
N SER A 5 -0.04 -7.76 -10.09
CA SER A 5 -0.83 -6.88 -9.24
C SER A 5 0.03 -6.10 -8.24
N GLY A 6 -0.50 -5.01 -7.69
CA GLY A 6 0.17 -4.27 -6.62
C GLY A 6 0.30 -5.07 -5.32
N ILE A 7 -0.63 -5.99 -5.07
CA ILE A 7 -0.62 -6.88 -3.91
C ILE A 7 0.53 -7.88 -4.00
N GLU A 8 0.66 -8.59 -5.13
CA GLU A 8 1.75 -9.56 -5.32
C GLU A 8 3.14 -8.90 -5.21
N LEU A 9 3.25 -7.64 -5.65
CA LEU A 9 4.47 -6.87 -5.44
C LEU A 9 4.70 -6.56 -3.96
N ALA A 10 3.67 -6.14 -3.23
CA ALA A 10 3.76 -5.85 -1.80
C ALA A 10 4.22 -7.07 -0.99
N GLU A 11 3.65 -8.24 -1.27
CA GLU A 11 4.01 -9.51 -0.63
C GLU A 11 5.50 -9.82 -0.87
N LYS A 12 5.98 -9.73 -2.11
CA LYS A 12 7.40 -9.93 -2.44
C LYS A 12 8.34 -8.92 -1.78
N ILE A 13 7.94 -7.66 -1.65
CA ILE A 13 8.71 -6.65 -0.93
C ILE A 13 8.83 -7.05 0.54
N LYS A 14 7.73 -7.50 1.16
CA LYS A 14 7.72 -7.94 2.56
C LYS A 14 8.55 -9.20 2.80
N GLU A 15 8.58 -10.13 1.87
CA GLU A 15 9.47 -11.30 1.93
C GLU A 15 10.95 -10.90 1.95
N LEU A 16 11.33 -9.89 1.17
CA LEU A 16 12.72 -9.41 1.07
C LEU A 16 13.10 -8.43 2.17
N SER A 17 12.16 -7.63 2.65
CA SER A 17 12.40 -6.55 3.61
C SER A 17 11.14 -6.29 4.46
N PRO A 18 10.93 -7.08 5.54
CA PRO A 18 9.73 -7.01 6.36
C PRO A 18 9.44 -5.63 6.95
N ASP A 19 10.49 -4.85 7.24
CA ASP A 19 10.41 -3.55 7.91
C ASP A 19 10.12 -2.37 6.97
N VAL A 20 10.09 -2.62 5.65
CA VAL A 20 9.78 -1.57 4.67
C VAL A 20 8.27 -1.35 4.65
N PRO A 21 7.76 -0.14 4.94
CA PRO A 21 6.34 0.14 4.83
C PRO A 21 5.92 0.17 3.36
N VAL A 22 4.76 -0.40 3.06
CA VAL A 22 4.21 -0.45 1.69
C VAL A 22 2.88 0.29 1.66
N ILE A 23 2.76 1.28 0.78
CA ILE A 23 1.51 2.01 0.57
C ILE A 23 0.98 1.63 -0.82
N LEU A 24 -0.21 1.04 -0.87
CA LEU A 24 -0.85 0.67 -2.13
C LEU A 24 -1.73 1.82 -2.64
N CYS A 25 -1.53 2.22 -3.89
CA CYS A 25 -2.36 3.21 -4.56
C CYS A 25 -3.33 2.54 -5.54
N THR A 26 -4.62 2.50 -5.21
CA THR A 26 -5.65 1.71 -5.92
C THR A 26 -6.74 2.57 -6.56
N GLY A 27 -7.44 2.06 -7.58
CA GLY A 27 -8.54 2.77 -8.26
C GLY A 27 -9.92 2.25 -7.84
N PHE A 28 -10.98 2.99 -8.20
CA PHE A 28 -12.37 2.79 -7.76
C PHE A 28 -12.97 1.38 -7.98
N ASN A 29 -12.39 0.55 -8.86
CA ASN A 29 -12.87 -0.80 -9.17
C ASN A 29 -12.16 -1.93 -8.42
N ASP A 30 -11.08 -1.62 -7.70
CA ASP A 30 -10.33 -2.58 -6.91
C ASP A 30 -10.71 -2.39 -5.44
N ILE A 31 -11.87 -2.92 -5.05
CA ILE A 31 -12.33 -2.94 -3.66
C ILE A 31 -11.46 -3.94 -2.91
N ILE A 32 -10.33 -3.47 -2.39
CA ILE A 32 -9.53 -4.22 -1.43
C ILE A 32 -10.00 -3.78 -0.04
N ASP A 33 -10.35 -4.76 0.79
CA ASP A 33 -10.61 -4.52 2.20
C ASP A 33 -9.32 -4.01 2.88
N GLU A 34 -9.41 -2.95 3.66
CA GLU A 34 -8.28 -2.41 4.42
C GLU A 34 -7.70 -3.46 5.38
N GLN A 35 -8.55 -4.33 5.94
CA GLN A 35 -8.10 -5.43 6.78
C GLN A 35 -7.30 -6.45 5.99
N GLU A 36 -7.79 -6.89 4.82
CA GLU A 36 -7.08 -7.83 3.95
C GLU A 36 -5.74 -7.23 3.49
N ALA A 37 -5.71 -5.95 3.14
CA ALA A 37 -4.48 -5.27 2.77
C ALA A 37 -3.43 -5.34 3.89
N ARG A 38 -3.84 -5.07 5.14
CA ARG A 38 -2.94 -5.14 6.30
C ARG A 38 -2.42 -6.55 6.56
N GLU A 39 -3.28 -7.56 6.43
CA GLU A 39 -2.89 -8.98 6.57
C GLU A 39 -1.84 -9.39 5.53
N ARG A 40 -1.88 -8.78 4.34
CA ARG A 40 -0.87 -8.95 3.26
C ARG A 40 0.35 -8.04 3.40
N GLY A 41 0.49 -7.35 4.52
CA GLY A 41 1.65 -6.51 4.81
C GLY A 41 1.62 -5.12 4.17
N ILE A 42 0.46 -4.65 3.68
CA ILE A 42 0.29 -3.28 3.21
C ILE A 42 0.05 -2.37 4.44
N THR A 43 0.88 -1.35 4.58
CA THR A 43 0.86 -0.39 5.69
C THR A 43 -0.17 0.71 5.49
N GLY A 44 -0.52 1.04 4.25
CA GLY A 44 -1.50 2.08 3.96
C GLY A 44 -2.13 1.95 2.57
N LEU A 45 -3.32 2.54 2.43
CA LEU A 45 -4.08 2.59 1.18
C LEU A 45 -4.31 4.04 0.75
N ILE A 46 -4.13 4.31 -0.54
CA ILE A 46 -4.47 5.58 -1.18
C ILE A 46 -5.38 5.31 -2.38
N PHE A 47 -6.50 6.00 -2.46
CA PHE A 47 -7.43 5.87 -3.59
C PHE A 47 -7.13 6.90 -4.68
N LYS A 48 -7.04 6.45 -5.93
CA LYS A 48 -6.91 7.32 -7.09
C LYS A 48 -8.26 8.00 -7.41
N PRO A 49 -8.25 9.28 -7.83
CA PRO A 49 -7.09 10.14 -7.97
C PRO A 49 -6.61 10.64 -6.60
N ALA A 50 -5.30 10.63 -6.38
CA ALA A 50 -4.67 11.12 -5.15
C ALA A 50 -3.69 12.25 -5.47
N GLY A 51 -3.68 13.28 -4.63
CA GLY A 51 -2.77 14.41 -4.73
C GLY A 51 -1.52 14.23 -3.87
N THR A 52 -0.63 15.22 -3.96
CA THR A 52 0.60 15.29 -3.14
C THR A 52 0.32 15.35 -1.64
N ARG A 53 -0.80 15.98 -1.24
CA ARG A 53 -1.23 16.04 0.16
C ARG A 53 -1.58 14.65 0.71
N ASP A 54 -2.34 13.86 -0.06
CA ASP A 54 -2.76 12.51 0.34
C ASP A 54 -1.55 11.59 0.46
N LEU A 55 -0.63 11.68 -0.51
CA LEU A 55 0.63 10.94 -0.47
C LEU A 55 1.49 11.32 0.73
N GLY A 56 1.65 12.62 1.00
CA GLY A 56 2.42 13.11 2.15
C GLY A 56 1.85 12.63 3.49
N ALA A 57 0.53 12.67 3.65
CA ALA A 57 -0.13 12.16 4.85
C ALA A 57 0.08 10.65 5.03
N ALA A 58 -0.09 9.87 3.96
CA ALA A 58 0.11 8.43 4.01
C ALA A 58 1.56 8.04 4.32
N VAL A 59 2.54 8.76 3.76
CA VAL A 59 3.96 8.56 4.08
C VAL A 59 4.24 8.88 5.54
N GLY A 60 3.72 10.00 6.06
CA GLY A 60 3.85 10.36 7.48
C GLY A 60 3.34 9.26 8.41
N GLN A 61 2.11 8.79 8.19
CA GLN A 61 1.49 7.71 8.96
C GLN A 61 2.27 6.39 8.88
N ALA A 62 2.77 6.04 7.69
CA ALA A 62 3.52 4.82 7.49
C ALA A 62 4.91 4.82 8.17
N LEU A 63 5.49 6.00 8.38
CA LEU A 63 6.76 6.16 9.10
C LEU A 63 6.59 6.25 10.62
N GLU A 64 5.47 6.79 11.10
CA GLU A 64 5.13 6.84 12.53
C GLU A 64 4.76 5.46 13.10
N SER A 65 4.24 4.55 12.27
CA SER A 65 3.83 3.20 12.67
C SER A 65 5.00 2.20 12.76
N ARG A 66 6.24 2.69 12.84
CA ARG A 66 7.48 1.91 12.97
C ARG A 66 7.84 1.59 14.42
#